data_AF-J9G2F8-F1
#
_entry.id   AF-J9G2F8-F1
#
_cell.length_a   1.000
_cell.length_b   1.000
_cell.length_c   1.000
_cell.angle_alpha   90.00
_cell.angle_beta   90.00
_cell.angle_gamma   90.00
#
_symmetry.space_group_name_H-M   'P 1'
#
loop_
_entity.id
_entity.type
_entity.pdbx_description
1 polymer ?
#
loop_
_entity_poly.entity_id
_entity_poly.type
_entity_poly.pdbx_seq_one_letter_code
_entity_poly.pdbx_strand_id
1 'polypeptide(L)'
;AGKRLHTGRSRNDQVATDIRLYLRSEIDVIIERIEHLQEVLVHQAKEHAAVIMPGFTHMQVAQPVTFGHHMLAYVEMFERDRERLLDLRHRVNRSPLGAAALAGTTYPIDREYTAKLLGFEAVVQNSLDAVSDRDFAVEFCSAASLIMMHISRLSEELVIWMSQRFAFIRIPDRFTTGSSIMPQKKNPDVPETARGKSGRV
;
A
#
# COMPACT_ATOMS: atom_id res chain seq x y z
N ALA A 1 20.45 -0.92 -36.00
CA ALA A 1 20.76 -1.31 -34.60
C ALA A 1 19.50 -1.61 -33.78
N GLY A 2 18.52 -0.70 -33.67
CA GLY A 2 17.33 -0.88 -32.80
C GLY A 2 16.47 -2.14 -33.04
N LYS A 3 16.21 -2.55 -34.29
CA LYS A 3 15.44 -3.78 -34.57
C LYS A 3 16.14 -5.07 -34.09
N ARG A 4 17.48 -5.08 -33.99
CA ARG A 4 18.25 -6.24 -33.50
C ARG A 4 18.18 -6.40 -31.98
N LEU A 5 17.81 -5.34 -31.24
CA LEU A 5 17.62 -5.39 -29.78
C LEU A 5 16.41 -6.25 -29.38
N HIS A 6 15.44 -6.41 -30.30
CA HIS A 6 14.22 -7.17 -30.04
C HIS A 6 14.36 -8.68 -30.31
N THR A 7 15.50 -9.13 -30.86
CA THR A 7 15.75 -10.54 -31.16
C THR A 7 15.58 -11.40 -29.91
N GLY A 8 14.82 -12.49 -30.01
CA GLY A 8 14.56 -13.41 -28.90
C GLY A 8 13.51 -12.95 -27.88
N ARG A 9 12.83 -11.82 -28.12
CA ARG A 9 11.77 -11.28 -27.23
C ARG A 9 10.47 -11.02 -27.99
N SER A 10 9.38 -10.87 -27.27
CA SER A 10 8.10 -10.35 -27.77
C SER A 10 7.68 -9.13 -26.97
N ARG A 11 6.63 -8.45 -27.42
CA ARG A 11 5.97 -7.43 -26.60
C ARG A 11 5.30 -8.06 -25.38
N ASN A 12 4.88 -9.33 -25.47
CA ASN A 12 4.11 -10.01 -24.43
C ASN A 12 4.94 -10.27 -23.17
N ASP A 13 6.09 -10.92 -23.30
CA ASP A 13 7.00 -11.14 -22.18
C ASP A 13 7.68 -9.85 -21.72
N GLN A 14 7.91 -8.90 -22.64
CA GLN A 14 8.41 -7.57 -22.28
C GLN A 14 7.44 -6.81 -21.38
N VAL A 15 6.16 -6.67 -21.76
CA VAL A 15 5.20 -5.93 -20.93
C VAL A 15 4.96 -6.62 -19.58
N ALA A 16 4.94 -7.96 -19.55
CA ALA A 16 4.84 -8.70 -18.30
C ALA A 16 6.06 -8.43 -17.38
N THR A 17 7.25 -8.32 -17.97
CA THR A 17 8.47 -7.95 -17.24
C THR A 17 8.39 -6.53 -16.70
N ASP A 18 7.98 -5.58 -17.53
CA ASP A 18 7.92 -4.16 -17.19
C ASP A 18 6.94 -3.91 -16.03
N ILE A 19 5.75 -4.53 -16.05
CA ILE A 19 4.76 -4.41 -14.98
C ILE A 19 5.31 -4.99 -13.67
N ARG A 20 5.98 -6.15 -13.71
CA ARG A 20 6.55 -6.78 -12.51
C ARG A 20 7.69 -5.95 -11.91
N LEU A 21 8.56 -5.36 -12.73
CA LEU A 21 9.59 -4.44 -12.26
C LEU A 21 8.98 -3.20 -11.59
N TYR A 22 7.97 -2.61 -12.22
CA TYR A 22 7.25 -1.46 -11.68
C TYR A 22 6.55 -1.80 -10.35
N LEU A 23 5.75 -2.86 -10.30
CA LEU A 23 5.06 -3.23 -9.07
C LEU A 23 6.03 -3.61 -7.95
N ARG A 24 7.15 -4.26 -8.26
CA ARG A 24 8.19 -4.54 -7.27
C ARG A 24 8.71 -3.26 -6.62
N SER A 25 9.01 -2.23 -7.41
CA SER A 25 9.48 -0.94 -6.86
C SER A 25 8.38 -0.20 -6.09
N GLU A 26 7.14 -0.22 -6.57
CA GLU A 26 6.03 0.42 -5.86
C GLU A 26 5.72 -0.28 -4.53
N ILE A 27 5.81 -1.61 -4.49
CA ILE A 27 5.66 -2.38 -3.24
C ILE A 27 6.72 -1.95 -2.22
N ASP A 28 7.98 -1.82 -2.64
CA ASP A 28 9.06 -1.34 -1.76
C ASP A 28 8.75 0.04 -1.18
N VAL A 29 8.31 0.98 -2.04
CA VAL A 29 7.93 2.33 -1.60
C VAL A 29 6.76 2.29 -0.62
N ILE A 30 5.74 1.47 -0.87
CA ILE A 30 4.57 1.37 0.01
C ILE A 30 4.95 0.77 1.36
N ILE A 31 5.79 -0.27 1.38
CA ILE A 31 6.31 -0.86 2.63
C ILE A 31 7.02 0.20 3.47
N GLU A 32 7.95 0.97 2.89
CA GLU A 32 8.65 2.05 3.62
C GLU A 32 7.68 3.10 4.19
N ARG A 33 6.60 3.42 3.45
CA ARG A 33 5.58 4.39 3.90
C ARG A 33 4.72 3.82 5.03
N ILE A 34 4.41 2.53 4.99
CA ILE A 34 3.70 1.85 6.07
C ILE A 34 4.57 1.80 7.33
N GLU A 35 5.84 1.42 7.21
CA GLU A 35 6.80 1.40 8.32
C GLU A 35 6.90 2.78 8.97
N HIS A 36 7.06 3.83 8.17
CA HIS A 36 7.09 5.20 8.69
C HIS A 36 5.78 5.60 9.39
N LEU A 37 4.61 5.21 8.85
CA LEU A 37 3.33 5.46 9.50
C LEU A 37 3.24 4.74 10.85
N GLN A 38 3.68 3.49 10.93
CA GLN A 38 3.74 2.72 12.17
C GLN A 38 4.66 3.40 13.20
N GLU A 39 5.84 3.87 12.79
CA GLU A 39 6.75 4.62 13.67
C GLU A 39 6.09 5.85 14.27
N VAL A 40 5.39 6.65 13.44
CA VAL A 40 4.66 7.84 13.90
C VAL A 40 3.53 7.46 14.87
N LEU A 41 2.77 6.40 14.58
CA LEU A 41 1.71 5.92 15.46
C LEU A 41 2.26 5.41 16.80
N VAL A 42 3.38 4.68 16.79
CA VAL A 42 4.07 4.23 18.01
C VAL A 42 4.57 5.43 18.82
N HIS A 43 5.11 6.45 18.16
CA HIS A 43 5.54 7.68 18.82
C HIS A 43 4.37 8.37 19.53
N GLN A 44 3.25 8.58 18.83
CA GLN A 44 2.03 9.14 19.42
C GLN A 44 1.50 8.26 20.56
N ALA A 45 1.58 6.94 20.40
CA ALA A 45 1.14 6.01 21.42
C ALA A 45 1.96 6.11 22.70
N LYS A 46 3.29 6.26 22.55
CA LYS A 46 4.21 6.43 23.66
C LYS A 46 4.01 7.77 24.37
N GLU A 47 3.86 8.86 23.62
CA GLU A 47 3.65 10.21 24.18
C GLU A 47 2.36 10.28 25.02
N HIS A 48 1.32 9.58 24.57
CA HIS A 48 -0.01 9.63 25.17
C HIS A 48 -0.44 8.30 25.83
N ALA A 49 0.54 7.50 26.29
CA ALA A 49 0.29 6.17 26.85
C ALA A 49 -0.67 6.17 28.06
N ALA A 50 -0.62 7.24 28.87
CA ALA A 50 -1.46 7.41 30.06
C ALA A 50 -2.71 8.28 29.84
N VAL A 51 -2.93 8.81 28.63
CA VAL A 51 -4.08 9.66 28.33
C VAL A 51 -5.32 8.78 28.20
N ILE A 52 -6.19 8.80 29.20
CA ILE A 52 -7.44 8.04 29.21
C ILE A 52 -8.43 8.68 28.23
N MET A 53 -9.10 7.84 27.45
CA MET A 53 -10.21 8.21 26.57
C MET A 53 -11.33 7.17 26.64
N PRO A 54 -12.59 7.54 26.34
CA PRO A 54 -13.65 6.55 26.22
C PRO A 54 -13.38 5.60 25.06
N GLY A 55 -13.45 4.29 25.29
CA GLY A 55 -13.56 3.31 24.21
C GLY A 55 -14.97 3.33 23.63
N PHE A 56 -15.12 3.01 22.34
CA PHE A 56 -16.41 3.01 21.66
C PHE A 56 -16.74 1.66 21.03
N THR A 57 -17.98 1.23 21.21
CA THR A 57 -18.61 0.15 20.43
C THR A 57 -19.95 0.66 19.95
N HIS A 58 -20.27 0.55 18.65
CA HIS A 58 -21.48 1.15 18.06
C HIS A 58 -21.61 2.67 18.31
N MET A 59 -20.49 3.38 18.41
CA MET A 59 -20.42 4.79 18.82
C MET A 59 -21.03 5.08 20.20
N GLN A 60 -21.24 4.05 21.03
CA GLN A 60 -21.60 4.18 22.44
C GLN A 60 -20.35 4.05 23.31
N VAL A 61 -20.30 4.84 24.38
CA VAL A 61 -19.21 4.77 25.36
C VAL A 61 -19.21 3.39 26.02
N ALA A 62 -18.09 2.71 25.93
CA ALA A 62 -17.83 1.40 26.52
C ALA A 62 -16.82 1.54 27.67
N GLN A 63 -15.85 0.64 27.75
CA GLN A 63 -14.79 0.70 28.76
C GLN A 63 -13.81 1.83 28.45
N PRO A 64 -13.24 2.47 29.48
CA PRO A 64 -12.10 3.38 29.30
C PRO A 64 -10.91 2.66 28.69
N VAL A 65 -10.25 3.31 27.74
CA VAL A 65 -8.97 2.89 27.15
C VAL A 65 -7.98 4.05 27.24
N THR A 66 -6.74 3.87 26.79
CA THR A 66 -5.82 4.99 26.59
C THR A 66 -5.69 5.32 25.11
N PHE A 67 -5.40 6.59 24.79
CA PHE A 67 -5.13 7.00 23.43
C PHE A 67 -3.98 6.19 22.83
N GLY A 68 -2.93 5.92 23.63
CA GLY A 68 -1.84 5.06 23.19
C GLY A 68 -2.27 3.63 22.85
N HIS A 69 -3.13 3.02 23.66
CA HIS A 69 -3.69 1.70 23.32
C HIS A 69 -4.49 1.73 22.00
N HIS A 70 -5.27 2.79 21.78
CA HIS A 70 -6.05 2.97 20.55
C HIS A 70 -5.14 3.13 19.32
N MET A 71 -4.06 3.91 19.41
CA MET A 71 -3.11 4.09 18.30
C MET A 71 -2.38 2.79 17.94
N LEU A 72 -2.03 1.96 18.94
CA LEU A 72 -1.40 0.66 18.69
C LEU A 72 -2.31 -0.31 17.95
N ALA A 73 -3.64 -0.18 18.06
CA ALA A 73 -4.57 -0.99 17.26
C ALA A 73 -4.35 -0.76 15.75
N TYR A 74 -4.00 0.45 15.32
CA TYR A 74 -3.66 0.76 13.93
C TYR A 74 -2.27 0.27 13.53
N VAL A 75 -1.30 0.31 14.45
CA VAL A 75 0.03 -0.28 14.21
C VAL A 75 -0.11 -1.76 13.83
N GLU A 76 -0.93 -2.51 14.56
CA GLU A 76 -1.22 -3.91 14.28
C GLU A 76 -1.98 -4.13 12.97
N MET A 77 -2.88 -3.22 12.60
CA MET A 77 -3.56 -3.27 11.29
C MET A 77 -2.57 -3.12 10.14
N PHE A 78 -1.69 -2.13 10.25
CA PHE A 78 -0.68 -1.84 9.23
C PHE A 78 0.45 -2.88 9.20
N GLU A 79 0.78 -3.54 10.31
CA GLU A 79 1.76 -4.64 10.29
C GLU A 79 1.26 -5.80 9.43
N ARG A 80 0.00 -6.20 9.58
CA ARG A 80 -0.60 -7.22 8.71
C ARG A 80 -0.59 -6.80 7.25
N ASP A 81 -0.74 -5.51 6.96
CA ASP A 81 -0.66 -5.02 5.58
C ASP A 81 0.76 -5.11 5.03
N ARG A 82 1.76 -4.75 5.84
CA ARG A 82 3.18 -4.88 5.53
C ARG A 82 3.58 -6.33 5.27
N GLU A 83 3.17 -7.26 6.13
CA GLU A 83 3.40 -8.71 5.95
C GLU A 83 2.83 -9.19 4.61
N ARG A 84 1.59 -8.81 4.27
CA ARG A 84 0.98 -9.17 2.97
C ARG A 84 1.77 -8.63 1.78
N LEU A 85 2.27 -7.40 1.87
CA LEU A 85 3.08 -6.82 0.80
C LEU A 85 4.44 -7.52 0.65
N LEU A 86 5.09 -7.89 1.75
CA LEU A 86 6.33 -8.68 1.73
C LEU A 86 6.11 -10.04 1.06
N ASP A 87 5.05 -10.76 1.43
CA ASP A 87 4.68 -12.03 0.81
C ASP A 87 4.41 -11.89 -0.69
N LEU A 88 3.61 -10.88 -1.07
CA LEU A 88 3.31 -10.55 -2.46
C LEU A 88 4.59 -10.24 -3.25
N ARG A 89 5.51 -9.47 -2.65
CA ARG A 89 6.74 -9.04 -3.30
C ARG A 89 7.54 -10.23 -3.85
N HIS A 90 7.62 -11.33 -3.10
CA HIS A 90 8.29 -12.55 -3.54
C HIS A 90 7.66 -13.17 -4.80
N ARG A 91 6.32 -13.15 -4.90
CA ARG A 91 5.58 -13.66 -6.08
C ARG A 91 5.68 -12.72 -7.28
N VAL A 92 5.72 -11.41 -7.04
CA VAL A 92 5.98 -10.41 -8.09
C VAL A 92 7.39 -10.56 -8.66
N ASN A 93 8.37 -10.92 -7.83
CA ASN A 93 9.79 -10.99 -8.17
C ASN A 93 10.21 -12.27 -8.95
N ARG A 94 9.44 -12.62 -9.98
CA ARG A 94 9.71 -13.71 -10.92
C ARG A 94 9.75 -13.19 -12.35
N SER A 95 10.82 -13.51 -13.11
CA SER A 95 11.05 -12.97 -14.45
C SER A 95 10.28 -13.73 -15.55
N PRO A 96 9.39 -13.08 -16.32
CA PRO A 96 8.75 -13.71 -17.47
C PRO A 96 9.60 -13.61 -18.75
N LEU A 97 10.67 -12.81 -18.73
CA LEU A 97 11.46 -12.49 -19.92
C LEU A 97 12.10 -13.75 -20.55
N GLY A 98 12.04 -13.82 -21.88
CA GLY A 98 12.49 -14.99 -22.65
C GLY A 98 11.37 -15.99 -22.95
N ALA A 99 10.15 -15.77 -22.44
CA ALA A 99 8.95 -16.49 -22.90
C ALA A 99 8.53 -16.08 -24.33
N ALA A 100 9.07 -14.96 -24.83
CA ALA A 100 8.74 -14.36 -26.11
C ALA A 100 7.21 -14.23 -26.27
N ALA A 101 6.65 -14.67 -27.40
CA ALA A 101 5.24 -14.47 -27.66
C ALA A 101 4.33 -15.31 -26.75
N LEU A 102 4.71 -16.57 -26.50
CA LEU A 102 3.99 -17.55 -25.67
C LEU A 102 4.71 -18.90 -25.52
N ALA A 103 5.63 -19.24 -26.44
CA ALA A 103 6.26 -20.58 -26.54
C ALA A 103 7.78 -20.55 -26.33
N GLY A 104 8.33 -19.48 -25.76
CA GLY A 104 9.77 -19.27 -25.67
C GLY A 104 10.37 -18.84 -27.01
N THR A 105 11.69 -19.04 -27.14
CA THR A 105 12.43 -18.63 -28.32
C THR A 105 13.41 -19.71 -28.77
N THR A 106 13.68 -19.77 -30.08
CA THR A 106 14.66 -20.70 -30.67
C THR A 106 16.09 -20.19 -30.55
N TYR A 107 16.28 -18.96 -30.09
CA TYR A 107 17.61 -18.42 -29.81
C TYR A 107 18.16 -19.02 -28.50
N PRO A 108 19.46 -19.30 -28.42
CA PRO A 108 20.09 -19.87 -27.23
C PRO A 108 20.29 -18.80 -26.15
N ILE A 109 19.18 -18.32 -25.57
CA ILE A 109 19.20 -17.32 -24.50
C ILE A 109 19.37 -17.97 -23.13
N ASP A 110 19.94 -17.22 -22.18
CA ASP A 110 19.98 -17.57 -20.78
C ASP A 110 18.98 -16.69 -20.00
N ARG A 111 17.84 -17.29 -19.62
CA ARG A 111 16.77 -16.61 -18.90
C ARG A 111 17.18 -16.29 -17.46
N GLU A 112 17.93 -17.17 -16.81
CA GLU A 112 18.39 -16.98 -15.42
C GLU A 112 19.42 -15.86 -15.35
N TYR A 113 20.33 -15.79 -16.32
CA TYR A 113 21.26 -14.68 -16.44
C TYR A 113 20.54 -13.33 -16.57
N THR A 114 19.52 -13.28 -17.43
CA THR A 114 18.73 -12.04 -17.62
C THR A 114 17.91 -11.69 -16.38
N ALA A 115 17.30 -12.69 -15.73
CA ALA A 115 16.58 -12.53 -14.47
C ALA A 115 17.49 -11.92 -13.39
N LYS A 116 18.70 -12.46 -13.24
CA LYS A 116 19.73 -11.96 -12.32
C LYS A 116 20.13 -10.51 -12.61
N LEU A 117 20.37 -10.16 -13.87
CA LEU A 117 20.70 -8.78 -14.27
C LEU A 117 19.60 -7.77 -13.92
N LEU A 118 18.33 -8.21 -13.94
CA LEU A 118 17.15 -7.40 -13.60
C LEU A 118 16.75 -7.49 -12.12
N GLY A 119 17.51 -8.23 -11.30
CA GLY A 119 17.27 -8.41 -9.88
C GLY A 119 16.08 -9.30 -9.53
N PHE A 120 15.60 -10.12 -10.47
CA PHE A 120 14.60 -11.15 -10.18
C PHE A 120 15.23 -12.31 -9.40
N GLU A 121 14.44 -12.94 -8.54
CA GLU A 121 14.87 -14.09 -7.72
C GLU A 121 14.84 -15.42 -8.48
N ALA A 122 13.96 -15.54 -9.48
CA ALA A 122 13.86 -16.72 -10.35
C ALA A 122 13.09 -16.38 -11.63
N VAL A 123 13.10 -17.29 -12.62
CA VAL A 123 12.26 -17.20 -13.82
C VAL A 123 10.87 -17.81 -13.59
N VAL A 124 9.88 -17.29 -14.32
CA VAL A 124 8.59 -17.98 -14.49
C VAL A 124 8.81 -19.23 -15.35
N GLN A 125 8.37 -20.39 -14.86
CA GLN A 125 8.77 -21.68 -15.40
C GLN A 125 8.07 -22.02 -16.72
N ASN A 126 6.82 -21.58 -16.90
CA ASN A 126 6.03 -21.86 -18.09
C ASN A 126 5.85 -20.59 -18.95
N SER A 127 6.07 -20.70 -20.26
CA SER A 127 6.02 -19.55 -21.17
C SER A 127 4.60 -19.05 -21.47
N LEU A 128 3.59 -19.93 -21.43
CA LEU A 128 2.18 -19.52 -21.57
C LEU A 128 1.76 -18.71 -20.35
N ASP A 129 2.04 -19.26 -19.16
CA ASP A 129 1.83 -18.59 -17.88
C ASP A 129 2.52 -17.22 -17.83
N ALA A 130 3.82 -17.17 -18.15
CA ALA A 130 4.63 -15.96 -18.10
C ALA A 130 4.05 -14.76 -18.88
N VAL A 131 3.33 -15.00 -19.98
CA VAL A 131 2.75 -13.93 -20.80
C VAL A 131 1.29 -13.62 -20.44
N SER A 132 0.52 -14.61 -19.96
CA SER A 132 -0.90 -14.46 -19.64
C SER A 132 -1.19 -14.07 -18.18
N ASP A 133 -0.33 -14.46 -17.25
CA ASP A 133 -0.53 -14.28 -15.81
C ASP A 133 -0.66 -12.82 -15.39
N ARG A 134 -1.68 -12.50 -14.58
CA ARG A 134 -1.89 -11.19 -13.94
C ARG A 134 -2.31 -11.32 -12.48
N ASP A 135 -2.19 -12.50 -11.88
CA ASP A 135 -2.64 -12.76 -10.51
C ASP A 135 -1.87 -11.88 -9.51
N PHE A 136 -0.58 -11.65 -9.77
CA PHE A 136 0.25 -10.73 -8.98
C PHE A 136 -0.27 -9.28 -8.96
N ALA A 137 -0.94 -8.83 -10.01
CA ALA A 137 -1.55 -7.50 -10.06
C ALA A 137 -2.87 -7.46 -9.30
N VAL A 138 -3.65 -8.55 -9.35
CA VAL A 138 -4.89 -8.70 -8.58
C VAL A 138 -4.58 -8.77 -7.07
N GLU A 139 -3.58 -9.55 -6.68
CA GLU A 139 -3.11 -9.60 -5.29
C GLU A 139 -2.62 -8.22 -4.80
N PHE A 140 -1.90 -7.48 -5.64
CA PHE A 140 -1.49 -6.10 -5.33
C PHE A 140 -2.69 -5.19 -5.08
N CYS A 141 -3.68 -5.19 -5.97
CA CYS A 141 -4.90 -4.40 -5.79
C CYS A 141 -5.62 -4.80 -4.49
N SER A 142 -5.73 -6.10 -4.20
CA SER A 142 -6.34 -6.58 -2.96
C SER A 142 -5.60 -6.07 -1.71
N ALA A 143 -4.27 -6.14 -1.69
CA ALA A 143 -3.46 -5.61 -0.60
C ALA A 143 -3.64 -4.09 -0.46
N ALA A 144 -3.64 -3.36 -1.57
CA ALA A 144 -3.85 -1.91 -1.59
C ALA A 144 -5.24 -1.50 -1.07
N SER A 145 -6.30 -2.23 -1.43
CA SER A 145 -7.66 -1.96 -0.92
C SER A 145 -7.76 -2.18 0.59
N LEU A 146 -7.08 -3.19 1.14
CA LEU A 146 -7.03 -3.42 2.59
C LEU A 146 -6.31 -2.30 3.34
N ILE A 147 -5.16 -1.85 2.83
CA ILE A 147 -4.42 -0.70 3.37
C ILE A 147 -5.34 0.54 3.38
N MET A 148 -6.01 0.81 2.27
CA MET A 148 -6.91 1.95 2.15
C MET A 148 -8.13 1.84 3.06
N MET A 149 -8.61 0.63 3.36
CA MET A 149 -9.67 0.41 4.34
C MET A 149 -9.19 0.70 5.77
N HIS A 150 -7.96 0.33 6.16
CA HIS A 150 -7.42 0.74 7.46
C HIS A 150 -7.19 2.25 7.56
N ILE A 151 -6.69 2.88 6.48
CA ILE A 151 -6.58 4.35 6.38
C ILE A 151 -7.94 5.01 6.52
N SER A 152 -8.99 4.47 5.90
CA SER A 152 -10.34 5.04 5.96
C SER A 152 -10.93 4.99 7.37
N ARG A 153 -10.67 3.90 8.12
CA ARG A 153 -11.05 3.77 9.53
C ARG A 153 -10.35 4.80 10.42
N LEU A 154 -9.03 4.92 10.31
CA LEU A 154 -8.26 5.92 11.06
C LEU A 154 -8.74 7.34 10.70
N SER A 155 -8.98 7.58 9.42
CA SER A 155 -9.48 8.87 8.94
C SER A 155 -10.84 9.21 9.53
N GLU A 156 -11.76 8.25 9.61
CA GLU A 156 -13.08 8.49 10.21
C GLU A 156 -12.97 8.86 11.69
N GLU A 157 -12.09 8.20 12.43
CA GLU A 157 -11.85 8.56 13.83
C GLU A 157 -11.27 9.96 13.97
N LEU A 158 -10.29 10.35 13.14
CA LEU A 158 -9.75 11.71 13.15
C LEU A 158 -10.82 12.77 12.85
N VAL A 159 -11.70 12.50 11.88
CA VAL A 159 -12.82 13.38 11.52
C VAL A 159 -13.78 13.54 12.71
N ILE A 160 -14.19 12.43 13.33
CA ILE A 160 -15.12 12.43 14.46
C ILE A 160 -14.48 13.10 15.68
N TRP A 161 -13.25 12.75 16.02
CA TRP A 161 -12.54 13.26 17.19
C TRP A 161 -12.24 14.75 17.11
N MET A 162 -12.01 15.28 15.90
CA MET A 162 -11.83 16.72 15.68
C MET A 162 -13.15 17.51 15.75
N SER A 163 -14.30 16.84 15.60
CA SER A 163 -15.60 17.52 15.63
C SER A 163 -15.83 18.25 16.95
N GLN A 164 -16.57 19.36 16.92
CA GLN A 164 -16.78 20.23 18.09
C GLN A 164 -17.43 19.52 19.30
N ARG A 165 -18.19 18.44 19.06
CA ARG A 165 -18.85 17.69 20.13
C ARG A 165 -17.91 16.72 20.85
N PHE A 166 -16.94 16.16 20.14
CA PHE A 166 -15.94 15.25 20.72
C PHE A 166 -14.73 16.04 21.21
N ALA A 167 -14.13 16.85 20.35
CA ALA A 167 -12.98 17.70 20.65
C ALA A 167 -11.82 16.97 21.34
N PHE A 168 -11.59 15.69 21.00
CA PHE A 168 -10.50 14.89 21.57
C PHE A 168 -9.14 15.25 20.99
N ILE A 169 -9.11 15.70 19.74
CA ILE A 169 -7.88 16.06 19.04
C ILE A 169 -7.98 17.43 18.39
N ARG A 170 -6.82 18.02 18.11
CA ARG A 170 -6.68 19.18 17.23
C ARG A 170 -5.69 18.86 16.13
N ILE A 171 -6.14 18.92 14.88
CA ILE A 171 -5.27 18.75 13.72
C ILE A 171 -4.58 20.08 13.41
N PRO A 172 -3.25 20.10 13.15
CA PRO A 172 -2.52 21.31 12.78
C PRO A 172 -3.07 21.98 11.51
N ASP A 173 -3.00 23.31 11.46
CA ASP A 173 -3.60 24.12 10.39
C ASP A 173 -3.10 23.74 9.00
N ARG A 174 -1.85 23.28 8.86
CA ARG A 174 -1.28 22.80 7.59
C ARG A 174 -1.97 21.55 7.00
N PHE A 175 -2.80 20.85 7.78
CA PHE A 175 -3.53 19.65 7.38
C PHE A 175 -5.05 19.83 7.41
N THR A 176 -5.52 21.07 7.57
CA THR A 176 -6.95 21.42 7.62
C THR A 176 -7.20 22.63 6.71
N THR A 177 -8.41 22.76 6.16
CA THR A 177 -8.81 23.99 5.47
C THR A 177 -9.80 24.81 6.28
N GLY A 178 -9.81 26.12 6.03
CA GLY A 178 -10.82 27.04 6.56
C GLY A 178 -12.07 27.11 5.68
N SER A 179 -13.07 27.87 6.12
CA SER A 179 -14.19 28.28 5.27
C SER A 179 -14.03 29.72 4.83
N SER A 180 -14.40 30.02 3.58
CA SER A 180 -14.46 31.39 3.06
C SER A 180 -15.50 32.28 3.77
N ILE A 181 -16.48 31.68 4.46
CA ILE A 181 -17.60 32.39 5.10
C ILE A 181 -17.52 32.34 6.63
N MET A 182 -16.99 31.24 7.19
CA MET A 182 -16.99 30.98 8.63
C MET A 182 -15.56 30.99 9.18
N PRO A 183 -15.10 32.08 9.84
CA PRO A 183 -13.73 32.23 10.31
C PRO A 183 -13.26 31.17 11.31
N GLN A 184 -14.18 30.60 12.09
CA GLN A 184 -13.92 29.59 13.10
C GLN A 184 -13.87 28.16 12.54
N LYS A 185 -14.32 27.94 11.29
CA LYS A 185 -14.47 26.60 10.73
C LYS A 185 -13.12 26.05 10.29
N LYS A 186 -12.77 24.85 10.78
CA LYS A 186 -11.61 24.05 10.36
C LYS A 186 -12.09 22.67 9.93
N ASN A 187 -11.79 22.29 8.69
CA ASN A 187 -12.23 21.04 8.09
C ASN A 187 -11.08 20.01 8.09
N PRO A 188 -11.36 18.74 8.41
CA PRO A 188 -10.38 17.65 8.33
C PRO A 188 -10.23 17.11 6.89
N ASP A 189 -9.92 17.98 5.91
CA ASP A 189 -9.94 17.60 4.48
C ASP A 189 -8.95 16.48 4.13
N VAL A 190 -7.82 16.41 4.83
CA VAL A 190 -6.81 15.37 4.60
C VAL A 190 -7.37 13.98 4.98
N PRO A 191 -7.86 13.75 6.22
CA PRO A 191 -8.62 12.55 6.55
C PRO A 191 -9.82 12.28 5.63
N GLU A 192 -10.62 13.29 5.28
CA GLU A 192 -11.78 13.11 4.40
C GLU A 192 -11.37 12.65 3.00
N THR A 193 -10.30 13.22 2.44
CA THR A 193 -9.75 12.83 1.14
C THR A 193 -9.15 11.43 1.19
N ALA A 194 -8.42 11.10 2.26
CA ALA A 194 -7.83 9.78 2.46
C ALA A 194 -8.91 8.70 2.51
N ARG A 195 -9.98 8.94 3.28
CA ARG A 195 -11.18 8.10 3.33
C ARG A 195 -11.87 8.01 1.96
N GLY A 196 -12.09 9.14 1.28
CA GLY A 196 -12.78 9.15 -0.02
C GLY A 196 -12.03 8.36 -1.10
N LYS A 197 -10.69 8.33 -1.04
CA LYS A 197 -9.87 7.55 -1.97
C LYS A 197 -10.01 6.03 -1.78
N SER A 198 -10.48 5.54 -0.63
CA SER A 198 -10.60 4.10 -0.40
C SER A 198 -11.64 3.44 -1.30
N GLY A 199 -12.69 4.15 -1.72
CA GLY A 199 -13.68 3.60 -2.65
C GLY A 199 -13.20 3.49 -4.10
N ARG A 200 -12.10 4.19 -4.44
CA ARG A 200 -11.49 4.17 -5.78
C ARG A 200 -10.48 3.01 -5.93
N VAL A 201 -9.84 2.62 -4.83
CA VAL A 201 -8.77 1.61 -4.78
C VAL A 201 -9.36 0.24 -4.53
#